data_AF-R4U061-F1
#
_entry.id   AF-R4U061-F1
#
_cell.length_a   1.000
_cell.length_b   1.000
_cell.length_c   1.000
_cell.angle_alpha   90.00
_cell.angle_beta   90.00
_cell.angle_gamma   90.00
#
_symmetry.space_group_name_H-M   'P 1'
#
loop_
_entity.id
_entity.type
_entity.pdbx_description
1 polymer ?
#
loop_
_entity_poly.entity_id
_entity_poly.type
_entity_poly.pdbx_seq_one_letter_code
_entity_poly.pdbx_strand_id
1 'polypeptide(L)'
;IYGVAFSDAYNSMLDEGSTILNSNQPGLVFSLLREVVPSEKWVELGWDIQKIMYLEGKSLGDFEAYKAIFEKYGIATEIIEKIRANWNDTSIPENDFNQARELGVSSYPTLLIEHDGKYFDIRT
;
A
#
# COMPACT_ATOMS: atom_id res chain seq x y z
N ILE A 1 -5.61 9.86 21.33
CA ILE A 1 -5.14 8.47 21.12
C ILE A 1 -5.95 7.91 19.98
N TYR A 2 -5.31 7.55 18.86
CA TYR A 2 -6.01 7.04 17.67
C TYR A 2 -6.61 5.67 18.01
N GLY A 3 -7.89 5.43 17.69
CA GLY A 3 -8.64 4.22 18.05
C GLY A 3 -8.30 2.98 17.23
N VAL A 4 -7.06 2.86 16.75
CA VAL A 4 -6.59 1.75 15.91
C VAL A 4 -5.82 0.78 16.79
N ALA A 5 -6.17 -0.51 16.73
CA ALA A 5 -5.50 -1.56 17.48
C ALA A 5 -4.40 -2.23 16.64
N PHE A 6 -3.26 -2.50 17.28
CA PHE A 6 -2.27 -3.45 16.78
C PHE A 6 -2.57 -4.82 17.38
N SER A 7 -2.49 -5.86 16.54
CA SER A 7 -2.79 -7.24 16.97
C SER A 7 -1.62 -7.90 17.69
N ASP A 8 -1.92 -8.95 18.47
CA ASP A 8 -0.90 -9.84 19.04
C ASP A 8 -0.06 -10.53 17.95
N ALA A 9 -0.66 -10.80 16.78
CA ALA A 9 0.05 -11.35 15.62
C ALA A 9 1.12 -10.38 15.10
N TYR A 10 0.77 -9.09 14.97
CA TYR A 10 1.73 -8.04 14.61
C TYR A 10 2.84 -7.90 15.67
N ASN A 11 2.49 -7.89 16.95
CA ASN A 11 3.49 -7.83 18.02
C ASN A 11 4.43 -9.05 17.98
N SER A 12 3.90 -10.25 17.74
CA SER A 12 4.72 -11.46 17.59
C SER A 12 5.66 -11.39 16.38
N MET A 13 5.18 -10.87 15.24
CA MET A 13 6.00 -10.63 14.05
C MET A 13 7.15 -9.65 14.33
N LEU A 14 6.90 -8.60 15.12
CA LEU A 14 7.94 -7.67 15.56
C LEU A 14 8.96 -8.32 16.50
N ASP A 15 8.48 -9.10 17.48
CA ASP A 15 9.34 -9.81 18.44
C ASP A 15 10.24 -10.84 17.75
N GLU A 16 9.75 -11.50 16.70
CA GLU A 16 10.55 -12.41 15.87
C GLU A 16 11.69 -11.66 15.15
N GLY A 17 11.45 -10.42 14.72
CA GLY A 17 12.48 -9.53 14.16
C GLY A 17 13.05 -9.95 12.80
N SER A 18 12.45 -10.95 12.14
CA SER A 18 12.90 -11.51 10.85
C SER A 18 12.28 -10.80 9.64
N THR A 19 11.19 -10.04 9.85
CA THR A 19 10.43 -9.42 8.77
C THR A 19 11.17 -8.23 8.15
N ILE A 20 11.40 -8.28 6.83
CA ILE A 20 11.99 -7.18 6.08
C ILE A 20 10.89 -6.16 5.75
N LEU A 21 11.03 -4.95 6.30
CA LEU A 21 10.14 -3.83 5.98
C LEU A 21 10.60 -3.14 4.69
N ASN A 22 10.00 -3.55 3.57
CA ASN A 22 10.25 -2.98 2.25
C ASN A 22 8.94 -2.46 1.65
N SER A 23 8.93 -1.19 1.24
CA SER A 23 7.74 -0.54 0.66
C SER A 23 7.56 -0.82 -0.83
N ASN A 24 8.56 -1.39 -1.52
CA ASN A 24 8.50 -1.61 -2.96
C ASN A 24 7.41 -2.63 -3.33
N GLN A 25 7.34 -3.78 -2.65
CA GLN A 25 6.31 -4.78 -2.93
C GLN A 25 4.88 -4.27 -2.68
N PRO A 26 4.51 -3.74 -1.48
CA PRO A 26 3.17 -3.20 -1.27
C PRO A 26 2.87 -1.99 -2.15
N GLY A 27 3.88 -1.16 -2.46
CA GLY A 27 3.75 -0.06 -3.42
C GLY A 27 3.36 -0.58 -4.80
N LEU A 28 4.09 -1.56 -5.34
CA LEU A 28 3.81 -2.18 -6.63
C LEU A 28 2.41 -2.78 -6.70
N VAL A 29 2.02 -3.53 -5.67
CA VAL A 29 0.66 -4.11 -5.56
C VAL A 29 -0.37 -3.00 -5.60
N PHE A 30 -0.20 -1.94 -4.79
CA PHE A 30 -1.14 -0.84 -4.75
C PHE A 30 -1.22 -0.08 -6.09
N SER A 31 -0.09 0.20 -6.74
CA SER A 31 -0.07 0.86 -8.06
C SER A 31 -0.83 0.04 -9.11
N LEU A 32 -0.56 -1.27 -9.21
CA LEU A 32 -1.20 -2.13 -10.21
C LEU A 32 -2.67 -2.43 -9.91
N LEU A 33 -3.06 -2.61 -8.65
CA LEU A 33 -4.45 -2.80 -8.30
C LEU A 33 -5.29 -1.55 -8.57
N ARG A 34 -4.73 -0.35 -8.39
CA ARG A 34 -5.43 0.91 -8.70
C ARG A 34 -5.72 1.12 -10.19
N GLU A 35 -5.05 0.39 -11.09
CA GLU A 35 -5.40 0.41 -12.52
C GLU A 35 -6.78 -0.21 -12.81
N VAL A 36 -7.24 -1.13 -11.94
CA VAL A 36 -8.46 -1.92 -12.15
C VAL A 36 -9.51 -1.78 -11.04
N VAL A 37 -9.11 -1.34 -9.85
CA VAL A 37 -10.01 -1.04 -8.73
C VAL A 37 -10.53 0.40 -8.86
N PRO A 38 -11.86 0.64 -8.77
CA PRO A 38 -12.43 1.99 -8.82
C PRO A 38 -11.83 2.95 -7.78
N SER A 39 -11.67 4.23 -8.14
CA SER A 39 -10.95 5.21 -7.33
C SER A 39 -11.62 5.50 -5.99
N GLU A 40 -12.94 5.40 -5.90
CA GLU A 40 -13.70 5.49 -4.65
C GLU A 40 -13.37 4.38 -3.63
N LYS A 41 -12.68 3.31 -4.08
CA LYS A 41 -12.24 2.20 -3.24
C LYS A 41 -10.76 2.23 -2.87
N TRP A 42 -9.97 3.18 -3.37
CA TRP A 42 -8.51 3.19 -3.16
C TRP A 42 -8.12 3.35 -1.69
N VAL A 43 -8.87 4.13 -0.91
CA VAL A 43 -8.63 4.27 0.55
C VAL A 43 -8.92 2.95 1.26
N GLU A 44 -10.01 2.26 0.90
CA GLU A 44 -10.35 0.95 1.44
C GLU A 44 -9.28 -0.10 1.07
N LEU A 45 -8.77 -0.04 -0.16
CA LEU A 45 -7.71 -0.92 -0.64
C LEU A 45 -6.41 -0.71 0.14
N GLY A 46 -6.01 0.54 0.36
CA GLY A 46 -4.85 0.87 1.19
C GLY A 46 -5.01 0.36 2.63
N TRP A 47 -6.20 0.49 3.20
CA TRP A 47 -6.54 -0.07 4.51
C TRP A 47 -6.44 -1.60 4.54
N ASP A 48 -6.94 -2.29 3.52
CA ASP A 48 -6.83 -3.75 3.44
C ASP A 48 -5.38 -4.23 3.37
N ILE A 49 -4.53 -3.54 2.61
CA ILE A 49 -3.08 -3.83 2.59
C ILE A 49 -2.47 -3.61 3.98
N GLN A 50 -2.81 -2.51 4.66
CA GLN A 50 -2.32 -2.25 6.02
C GLN A 50 -2.72 -3.33 7.03
N LYS A 51 -3.92 -3.91 6.92
CA LYS A 51 -4.37 -4.98 7.80
C LYS A 51 -3.51 -6.25 7.72
N ILE A 52 -2.96 -6.57 6.54
CA ILE A 52 -2.06 -7.73 6.35
C ILE A 52 -0.93 -7.70 7.40
N MET A 53 -0.31 -6.54 7.59
CA MET A 53 0.76 -6.42 8.58
C MET A 53 0.20 -6.16 9.98
N TYR A 54 -0.58 -5.11 10.17
CA TYR A 54 -0.89 -4.61 11.52
C TYR A 54 -1.92 -5.46 12.27
N LEU A 55 -2.77 -6.19 11.56
CA LEU A 55 -3.79 -7.06 12.16
C LEU A 55 -3.49 -8.55 11.97
N GLU A 56 -2.89 -8.95 10.86
CA GLU A 56 -2.60 -10.36 10.59
C GLU A 56 -1.14 -10.76 10.88
N GLY A 57 -0.25 -9.80 11.12
CA GLY A 57 1.16 -10.08 11.43
C GLY A 57 1.94 -10.70 10.26
N LYS A 58 1.52 -10.45 9.02
CA LYS A 58 2.15 -11.01 7.81
C LYS A 58 3.03 -9.98 7.12
N SER A 59 4.11 -10.47 6.51
CA SER A 59 5.01 -9.64 5.70
C SER A 59 4.30 -9.12 4.45
N LEU A 60 4.41 -7.81 4.20
CA LEU A 60 3.98 -7.20 2.94
C LEU A 60 4.88 -7.57 1.74
N GLY A 61 6.03 -8.19 2.01
CA GLY A 61 6.91 -8.78 0.99
C GLY A 61 6.53 -10.20 0.59
N ASP A 62 5.50 -10.81 1.20
CA ASP A 62 4.95 -12.10 0.82
C ASP A 62 3.78 -11.93 -0.17
N PHE A 63 3.94 -12.44 -1.39
CA PHE A 63 2.89 -12.38 -2.42
C PHE A 63 1.59 -13.07 -1.98
N GLU A 64 1.70 -14.20 -1.28
CA GLU A 64 0.53 -15.01 -0.92
C GLU A 64 -0.33 -14.30 0.15
N ALA A 65 0.25 -13.35 0.89
CA ALA A 65 -0.48 -12.53 1.86
C ALA A 65 -1.58 -11.67 1.22
N TYR A 66 -1.50 -11.39 -0.09
CA TYR A 66 -2.46 -10.57 -0.84
C TYR A 66 -3.63 -11.35 -1.43
N LYS A 67 -3.65 -12.68 -1.32
CA LYS A 67 -4.69 -13.53 -1.93
C LYS A 67 -6.11 -13.11 -1.54
N ALA A 68 -6.34 -12.82 -0.26
CA ALA A 68 -7.65 -12.38 0.23
C ALA A 68 -8.08 -11.02 -0.35
N ILE A 69 -7.13 -10.13 -0.65
CA ILE A 69 -7.41 -8.86 -1.34
C ILE A 69 -7.79 -9.14 -2.79
N PHE A 70 -7.07 -10.01 -3.50
CA PHE A 70 -7.42 -10.38 -4.88
C PHE A 70 -8.83 -10.96 -4.98
N GLU A 71 -9.20 -11.84 -4.06
CA GLU A 71 -10.55 -12.41 -3.96
C GLU A 71 -11.60 -11.33 -3.63
N LYS A 72 -11.35 -10.48 -2.62
CA LYS A 72 -12.28 -9.42 -2.19
C LYS A 72 -12.63 -8.46 -3.32
N TYR A 73 -11.63 -8.06 -4.12
CA TYR A 73 -11.80 -7.08 -5.19
C TYR A 73 -12.11 -7.72 -6.55
N GLY A 74 -12.25 -9.05 -6.63
CA GLY A 74 -12.53 -9.76 -7.89
C GLY A 74 -11.44 -9.54 -8.94
N ILE A 75 -10.18 -9.50 -8.51
CA ILE A 75 -9.04 -9.21 -9.39
C ILE A 75 -8.86 -10.37 -10.39
N ALA A 76 -8.85 -10.02 -11.67
CA ALA A 76 -8.70 -11.00 -12.75
C ALA A 76 -7.31 -11.65 -12.74
N THR A 77 -7.23 -12.92 -13.15
CA THR A 77 -6.00 -13.71 -13.14
C THR A 77 -4.86 -13.02 -13.88
N GLU A 78 -5.16 -12.34 -15.00
CA GLU A 78 -4.14 -11.64 -15.80
C GLU A 78 -3.46 -10.51 -15.02
N ILE A 79 -4.21 -9.83 -14.14
CA ILE A 79 -3.67 -8.77 -13.27
C ILE A 79 -2.83 -9.38 -12.14
N ILE A 80 -3.27 -10.49 -11.54
CA ILE A 80 -2.51 -11.21 -10.52
C ILE A 80 -1.17 -11.71 -11.09
N GLU A 81 -1.20 -12.24 -12.32
CA GLU A 81 0.00 -12.66 -13.06
C GLU A 81 0.91 -11.47 -13.39
N LYS A 82 0.34 -10.32 -13.80
CA LYS A 82 1.11 -9.07 -14.00
C LYS A 82 1.82 -8.64 -12.71
N ILE A 83 1.14 -8.65 -11.56
CA ILE A 83 1.76 -8.33 -10.27
C ILE A 83 2.89 -9.32 -9.97
N ARG A 84 2.66 -10.62 -10.15
CA ARG A 84 3.66 -11.66 -9.87
C ARG A 84 4.88 -11.54 -10.78
N ALA A 85 4.68 -11.29 -12.07
CA ALA A 85 5.76 -11.14 -13.05
C ALA A 85 6.65 -9.92 -12.74
N ASN A 86 6.09 -8.87 -12.17
CA ASN A 86 6.81 -7.64 -11.84
C ASN A 86 7.22 -7.57 -10.36
N TRP A 87 7.10 -8.64 -9.56
CA TRP A 87 7.23 -8.58 -8.10
C TRP A 87 8.50 -7.91 -7.55
N ASN A 88 9.60 -7.96 -8.32
CA ASN A 88 10.89 -7.36 -7.96
C ASN A 88 11.22 -6.07 -8.75
N ASP A 89 10.29 -5.55 -9.56
CA ASP A 89 10.47 -4.30 -10.29
C ASP A 89 10.20 -3.10 -9.36
N THR A 90 11.26 -2.36 -9.03
CA THR A 90 11.16 -1.20 -8.15
C THR A 90 10.70 0.06 -8.88
N SER A 91 10.71 0.07 -10.22
CA SER A 91 10.34 1.26 -11.00
C SER A 91 8.85 1.57 -10.94
N ILE A 92 8.00 0.55 -10.79
CA ILE A 92 6.54 0.69 -10.70
C ILE A 92 6.12 1.54 -9.48
N PRO A 93 6.49 1.17 -8.23
CA PRO A 93 6.18 1.99 -7.06
C PRO A 93 6.94 3.32 -7.03
N GLU A 94 8.13 3.39 -7.65
CA GLU A 94 8.91 4.63 -7.74
C GLU A 94 8.15 5.76 -8.46
N ASN A 95 7.25 5.46 -9.40
CA ASN A 95 6.40 6.46 -10.04
C ASN A 95 5.54 7.22 -9.03
N ASP A 96 4.91 6.52 -8.09
CA ASP A 96 4.09 7.13 -7.04
C ASP A 96 4.96 7.95 -6.06
N PHE A 97 6.15 7.44 -5.71
CA PHE A 97 7.08 8.16 -4.84
C PHE A 97 7.62 9.44 -5.49
N ASN A 98 7.89 9.40 -6.80
CA ASN A 98 8.33 10.56 -7.56
C ASN A 98 7.21 11.59 -7.68
N GLN A 99 5.98 11.16 -7.95
CA GLN A 99 4.82 12.05 -7.97
C GLN A 99 4.64 12.77 -6.62
N ALA A 100 4.73 12.05 -5.50
CA ALA A 100 4.66 12.66 -4.17
C ALA A 100 5.77 13.71 -3.98
N ARG A 101 7.00 13.39 -4.38
CA ARG A 101 8.14 14.32 -4.28
C ARG A 101 7.97 15.56 -5.16
N GLU A 102 7.47 15.42 -6.37
CA GLU A 102 7.18 16.53 -7.29
C GLU A 102 6.10 17.47 -6.74
N LEU A 103 5.16 16.93 -5.96
CA LEU A 103 4.17 17.70 -5.21
C LEU A 103 4.72 18.34 -3.93
N GLY A 104 6.03 18.23 -3.66
CA GLY A 104 6.68 18.80 -2.48
C GLY A 104 6.51 17.98 -1.19
N VAL A 105 6.02 16.74 -1.28
CA VAL A 105 5.84 15.86 -0.11
C VAL A 105 7.19 15.33 0.37
N SER A 106 7.48 15.52 1.65
CA SER A 106 8.73 15.08 2.31
C SER A 106 8.52 14.03 3.41
N SER A 107 7.28 13.73 3.77
CA SER A 107 6.91 12.78 4.83
C SER A 107 5.52 12.21 4.61
N TYR A 108 5.19 11.12 5.30
CA TYR A 108 3.87 10.50 5.26
C TYR A 108 3.26 10.39 6.66
N PRO A 109 1.91 10.44 6.78
CA PRO A 109 0.96 10.82 5.74
C PRO A 109 1.03 12.33 5.43
N THR A 110 0.82 12.70 4.17
CA THR A 110 0.61 14.10 3.73
C THR A 110 -0.73 14.21 3.02
N LEU A 111 -1.53 15.20 3.38
CA LEU A 111 -2.80 15.49 2.72
C LEU A 111 -2.67 16.82 1.99
N LEU A 112 -2.85 16.77 0.67
CA LEU A 112 -2.85 17.94 -0.20
C LEU A 112 -4.29 18.23 -0.64
N ILE A 113 -4.66 19.51 -0.66
CA ILE A 113 -5.85 19.98 -1.36
C ILE A 113 -5.43 20.64 -2.67
N GLU A 114 -6.12 20.32 -3.76
CA GLU A 114 -5.98 21.01 -5.03
C GLU A 114 -7.00 22.15 -5.10
N HIS A 115 -6.52 23.34 -5.47
CA HIS A 115 -7.34 24.52 -5.70
C HIS A 115 -6.72 25.38 -6.79
N ASP A 116 -7.46 25.64 -7.86
CA ASP A 116 -7.04 26.44 -9.03
C ASP A 116 -5.70 25.98 -9.64
N GLY A 117 -5.52 24.67 -9.76
CA GLY A 117 -4.33 24.02 -10.32
C GLY A 117 -3.13 24.01 -9.38
N LYS A 118 -3.31 24.39 -8.11
CA LYS A 118 -2.25 24.44 -7.09
C LYS A 118 -2.54 23.49 -5.94
N TYR A 119 -1.49 22.86 -5.44
CA TYR A 119 -1.57 21.95 -4.30
C TYR A 119 -1.11 22.65 -3.03
N PHE A 120 -1.87 22.46 -1.95
CA PHE A 120 -1.58 23.03 -0.63
C PHE A 120 -1.56 21.90 0.41
N ASP A 121 -0.49 21.82 1.19
CA ASP A 121 -0.42 20.93 2.36
C ASP A 121 -1.29 21.49 3.48
N ILE A 122 -2.30 20.72 3.90
CA ILE A 122 -3.27 21.15 4.91
C ILE A 122 -2.98 20.59 6.30
N ARG A 123 -1.80 19.98 6.50
CA ARG A 123 -1.32 19.60 7.83
C ARG A 123 -0.74 20.79 8.61
N THR A 124 -0.44 21.89 7.91
CA THR A 124 0.19 23.12 8.45
C THR A 124 -0.78 24.28 8.48
#